data_AF-A0AAU9LGI5-F1
#
_entry.id   AF-A0AAU9LGI5-F1
#
_cell.length_a   1.000
_cell.length_b   1.000
_cell.length_c   1.000
_cell.angle_alpha   90.00
_cell.angle_beta   90.00
_cell.angle_gamma   90.00
#
_symmetry.space_group_name_H-M   'P 1'
#
loop_
_entity.id
_entity.type
_entity.pdbx_description
1 polymer ?
#
loop_
_entity_poly.entity_id
_entity_poly.type
_entity_poly.pdbx_seq_one_letter_code
_entity_poly.pdbx_strand_id
1 'polypeptide(L)'
;MHWACSKLTVSSVVPDATLLEILLDKLKLCRSISYAAVAAHADQTSRRKLAAMLVEHEPFSSKQVPLLLGIGEEDTTLTKATESGDTDLVYLVLFHIWQKRPTLELFGMIQARPIARDLFIRYARCYKHEFLKDFFLSTGQLHDVAYLLWKESWELAKNPMATRGSPLHTPRIKLIEKAQKSFC
;
A
#
# COMPACT_ATOMS: atom_id res chain seq x y z
N MET A 1 6.31 22.02 20.26
CA MET A 1 5.29 21.86 19.20
C MET A 1 4.33 23.04 19.08
N HIS A 2 3.68 23.50 20.15
CA HIS A 2 2.72 24.61 20.10
C HIS A 2 3.23 25.88 19.39
N TRP A 3 4.49 26.26 19.63
CA TRP A 3 5.14 27.38 18.93
C TRP A 3 5.15 27.21 17.41
N ALA A 4 5.47 26.01 16.90
CA ALA A 4 5.55 25.75 15.46
C ALA A 4 4.17 25.85 14.80
N CYS A 5 3.14 25.26 15.41
CA CYS A 5 1.76 25.36 14.93
C CYS A 5 1.26 26.81 14.94
N SER A 6 1.54 27.55 16.02
CA SER A 6 1.21 28.98 16.09
C SER A 6 1.95 29.80 15.01
N LYS A 7 3.23 29.51 14.78
CA LYS A 7 4.03 30.18 13.74
C LYS A 7 3.48 29.91 12.34
N LEU A 8 3.05 28.68 12.06
CA LEU A 8 2.38 28.29 10.81
C LEU A 8 1.12 29.13 10.56
N THR A 9 0.25 29.22 11.57
CA THR A 9 -1.02 29.96 11.46
C THR A 9 -0.80 31.45 11.23
N VAL A 10 0.20 32.05 11.89
CA VAL A 10 0.47 33.50 11.78
C VAL A 10 1.25 33.85 10.50
N SER A 11 2.01 32.91 9.93
CA SER A 11 2.94 33.17 8.81
C SER A 11 2.39 32.66 7.46
N SER A 12 1.13 32.92 7.16
CA SER A 12 0.46 32.45 5.92
C SER A 12 1.07 32.99 4.63
N VAL A 13 1.67 34.19 4.68
CA VAL A 13 2.29 34.87 3.51
C VAL A 13 3.72 34.38 3.24
N VAL A 14 4.37 33.74 4.22
CA VAL A 14 5.76 33.30 4.09
C VAL A 14 5.82 32.05 3.21
N PRO A 15 6.73 31.97 2.21
CA PRO A 15 6.89 30.79 1.37
C PRO A 15 7.19 29.51 2.17
N ASP A 16 6.68 28.36 1.70
CA ASP A 16 6.84 27.06 2.37
C ASP A 16 8.31 26.69 2.62
N ALA A 17 9.20 26.92 1.65
CA ALA A 17 10.62 26.59 1.79
C ALA A 17 11.30 27.37 2.92
N THR A 18 11.07 28.69 2.98
CA THR A 18 11.59 29.54 4.05
C THR A 18 11.03 29.15 5.41
N LEU A 19 9.74 28.82 5.46
CA LEU A 19 9.14 28.40 6.72
C LEU A 19 9.65 27.04 7.18
N LEU A 20 9.90 26.10 6.26
CA LEU A 20 10.55 24.83 6.56
C LEU A 20 11.91 25.05 7.22
N GLU A 21 12.77 25.87 6.62
CA GLU A 21 14.10 26.15 7.17
C GLU A 21 14.04 26.69 8.60
N ILE A 22 13.15 27.66 8.85
CA ILE A 22 12.93 28.23 10.19
C ILE A 22 12.47 27.16 11.18
N LEU A 23 11.55 26.28 10.75
CA LEU A 23 11.03 25.20 11.58
C LEU A 23 12.13 24.18 11.90
N LEU A 24 12.87 23.73 10.88
CA LEU A 24 13.96 22.75 11.05
C LEU A 24 15.08 23.31 11.93
N ASP A 25 15.49 24.56 11.72
CA ASP A 25 16.56 25.20 12.49
C ASP A 25 16.23 25.30 13.99
N LYS A 26 14.97 25.62 14.32
CA LYS A 26 14.49 25.67 15.70
C LYS A 26 14.29 24.28 16.31
N LEU A 27 13.73 23.35 15.55
CA LEU A 27 13.31 22.04 16.06
C LEU A 27 14.46 21.04 16.18
N LYS A 28 15.52 21.15 15.37
CA LYS A 28 16.71 20.27 15.43
C LYS A 28 17.45 20.33 16.77
N LEU A 29 17.25 21.38 17.56
CA LEU A 29 17.84 21.54 18.89
C LEU A 29 17.22 20.57 19.92
N CYS A 30 16.06 20.00 19.62
CA CYS A 30 15.40 19.04 20.48
C CYS A 30 15.85 17.60 20.15
N ARG A 31 16.36 16.88 21.15
CA ARG A 31 16.70 15.46 21.01
C ARG A 31 15.44 14.64 20.71
N SER A 32 15.52 13.75 19.71
CA SER A 32 14.42 12.86 19.31
C SER A 32 13.12 13.59 18.93
N ILE A 33 13.25 14.71 18.21
CA ILE A 33 12.11 15.47 17.73
C ILE A 33 11.29 14.66 16.71
N SER A 34 9.97 14.80 16.78
CA SER A 34 9.02 14.31 15.78
C SER A 34 8.38 15.54 15.15
N TYR A 35 8.36 15.61 13.83
CA TYR A 35 7.73 16.65 13.00
C TYR A 35 6.26 16.36 12.72
N ALA A 36 5.79 15.14 13.02
CA ALA A 36 4.45 14.65 12.73
C ALA A 36 3.31 15.63 13.06
N ALA A 37 3.29 16.19 14.28
CA ALA A 37 2.21 17.11 14.67
C ALA A 37 2.28 18.46 13.94
N VAL A 38 3.48 18.92 13.56
CA VAL A 38 3.65 20.16 12.77
C VAL A 38 3.22 19.92 11.33
N ALA A 39 3.58 18.77 10.76
CA ALA A 39 3.17 18.38 9.41
C ALA A 39 1.64 18.21 9.30
N ALA A 40 1.02 17.53 10.28
CA ALA A 40 -0.44 17.38 10.32
C ALA A 40 -1.14 18.74 10.44
N HIS A 41 -0.61 19.66 11.25
CA HIS A 41 -1.13 21.02 11.35
C HIS A 41 -0.95 21.82 10.05
N ALA A 42 0.19 21.66 9.37
CA ALA A 42 0.44 22.29 8.07
C ALA A 42 -0.59 21.85 7.02
N ASP A 43 -0.91 20.55 6.95
CA ASP A 43 -1.93 20.03 6.02
C ASP A 43 -3.34 20.56 6.37
N GLN A 44 -3.70 20.61 7.66
CA GLN A 44 -4.97 21.19 8.13
C GLN A 44 -5.11 22.69 7.82
N THR A 45 -3.99 23.41 7.70
CA THR A 45 -3.95 24.83 7.32
C THR A 45 -3.82 25.06 5.81
N SER A 46 -4.15 24.05 4.99
CA SER A 46 -4.07 24.07 3.52
C SER A 46 -2.66 24.28 2.96
N ARG A 47 -1.61 24.01 3.74
CA ARG A 47 -0.19 24.06 3.31
C ARG A 47 0.34 22.66 3.05
N ARG A 48 -0.32 21.93 2.15
CA ARG A 48 -0.01 20.52 1.86
C ARG A 48 1.42 20.30 1.37
N LYS A 49 1.96 21.23 0.59
CA LYS A 49 3.36 21.15 0.13
C LYS A 49 4.34 21.24 1.30
N LEU A 50 4.13 22.18 2.22
CA LEU A 50 4.92 22.25 3.46
C LEU A 50 4.75 21.00 4.33
N ALA A 51 3.52 20.46 4.42
CA ALA A 51 3.27 19.21 5.14
C ALA A 51 4.12 18.07 4.57
N ALA A 52 4.09 17.84 3.25
CA ALA A 52 4.91 16.84 2.58
C ALA A 52 6.41 17.04 2.85
N MET A 53 6.90 18.28 2.76
CA MET A 53 8.30 18.59 3.07
C MET A 53 8.66 18.27 4.52
N LEU A 54 7.78 18.56 5.49
CA LEU A 54 8.01 18.23 6.91
C LEU A 54 7.98 16.72 7.17
N VAL A 55 7.13 15.97 6.46
CA VAL A 55 7.03 14.51 6.59
C VAL A 55 8.31 13.82 6.15
N GLU A 56 9.00 14.33 5.12
CA GLU A 56 10.31 13.79 4.70
C GLU A 56 11.39 13.89 5.80
N HIS A 57 11.22 14.81 6.76
CA HIS A 57 12.11 14.94 7.91
C HIS A 57 11.65 14.16 9.14
N GLU A 58 10.51 13.47 9.11
CA GLU A 58 10.03 12.64 10.23
C GLU A 58 10.92 11.41 10.42
N PRO A 59 11.65 11.27 11.55
CA PRO A 59 12.59 10.17 11.73
C PRO A 59 11.90 8.84 12.08
N PHE A 60 10.64 8.88 12.49
CA PHE A 60 9.89 7.69 12.91
C PHE A 60 8.96 7.22 11.78
N SER A 61 9.30 6.13 11.11
CA SER A 61 8.49 5.56 10.02
C SER A 61 7.04 5.27 10.44
N SER A 62 6.82 4.87 11.70
CA SER A 62 5.48 4.64 12.28
C SER A 62 4.60 5.89 12.35
N LYS A 63 5.19 7.08 12.23
CA LYS A 63 4.48 8.36 12.12
C LYS A 63 4.53 8.91 10.70
N GLN A 64 5.65 8.74 10.00
CA GLN A 64 5.85 9.20 8.64
C GLN A 64 4.86 8.52 7.68
N VAL A 65 4.75 7.20 7.72
CA VAL A 65 3.92 6.42 6.80
C VAL A 65 2.44 6.81 6.89
N PRO A 66 1.80 6.86 8.08
CA PRO A 66 0.41 7.33 8.18
C PRO A 66 0.18 8.76 7.67
N LEU A 67 1.15 9.66 7.83
CA LEU A 67 1.04 11.03 7.33
C LEU A 67 1.10 11.09 5.81
N LEU A 68 2.04 10.36 5.19
CA LEU A 68 2.12 10.26 3.72
C LEU A 68 0.84 9.65 3.11
N LEU A 69 0.26 8.63 3.77
CA LEU A 69 -1.06 8.09 3.38
C LEU A 69 -2.16 9.16 3.41
N GLY A 70 -2.13 10.05 4.40
CA GLY A 70 -3.08 11.16 4.51
C GLY A 70 -2.93 12.20 3.39
N ILE A 71 -1.70 12.46 2.95
CA ILE A 71 -1.40 13.39 1.85
C ILE A 71 -1.83 12.81 0.48
N GLY A 72 -1.86 11.48 0.36
CA GLY A 72 -2.30 10.77 -0.84
C GLY A 72 -1.15 10.38 -1.79
N GLU A 73 0.08 10.30 -1.30
CA GLU A 73 1.25 9.86 -2.09
C GLU A 73 1.48 8.35 -1.96
N GLU A 74 0.56 7.51 -2.44
CA GLU A 74 0.58 6.08 -2.10
C GLU A 74 1.85 5.34 -2.60
N ASP A 75 2.39 5.67 -3.77
CA ASP A 75 3.57 5.02 -4.33
C ASP A 75 4.85 5.32 -3.51
N THR A 76 5.06 6.58 -3.15
CA THR A 76 6.11 7.02 -2.22
C THR A 76 5.91 6.35 -0.87
N THR A 77 4.67 6.32 -0.38
CA THR A 77 4.34 5.77 0.93
C THR A 77 4.63 4.27 1.02
N LEU A 78 4.29 3.50 -0.02
CA LEU A 78 4.60 2.07 -0.08
C LEU A 78 6.11 1.83 -0.08
N THR A 79 6.86 2.68 -0.78
CA THR A 79 8.32 2.61 -0.82
C THR A 79 8.92 2.86 0.57
N LYS A 80 8.53 3.95 1.25
CA LYS A 80 8.97 4.26 2.61
C LYS A 80 8.58 3.18 3.62
N ALA A 81 7.39 2.59 3.49
CA ALA A 81 6.96 1.48 4.33
C ALA A 81 7.86 0.25 4.13
N THR A 82 8.20 -0.10 2.88
CA THR A 82 9.12 -1.21 2.62
C THR A 82 10.54 -0.95 3.12
N GLU A 83 11.04 0.29 3.00
CA GLU A 83 12.36 0.71 3.50
C GLU A 83 12.44 0.68 5.04
N SER A 84 11.30 0.87 5.73
CA SER A 84 11.26 0.81 7.21
C SER A 84 11.53 -0.59 7.77
N GLY A 85 11.34 -1.64 6.96
CA GLY A 85 11.42 -3.03 7.40
C GLY A 85 10.28 -3.49 8.33
N ASP A 86 9.35 -2.59 8.68
CA ASP A 86 8.20 -2.90 9.52
C ASP A 86 7.06 -3.49 8.66
N THR A 87 6.80 -4.78 8.83
CA THR A 87 5.76 -5.49 8.06
C THR A 87 4.36 -4.95 8.34
N ASP A 88 4.10 -4.45 9.54
CA ASP A 88 2.77 -3.92 9.90
C ASP A 88 2.51 -2.61 9.15
N LEU A 89 3.54 -1.77 8.98
CA LEU A 89 3.45 -0.57 8.14
C LEU A 89 3.24 -0.92 6.66
N VAL A 90 3.92 -1.97 6.15
CA VAL A 90 3.68 -2.40 4.77
C VAL A 90 2.24 -2.88 4.60
N TYR A 91 1.71 -3.69 5.53
CA TYR A 91 0.31 -4.13 5.48
C TYR A 91 -0.68 -2.97 5.61
N LEU A 92 -0.40 -1.99 6.47
CA LEU A 92 -1.20 -0.78 6.59
C LEU A 92 -1.36 -0.09 5.23
N VAL A 93 -0.26 0.09 4.50
CA VAL A 93 -0.28 0.73 3.17
C VAL A 93 -0.96 -0.16 2.14
N LEU A 94 -0.67 -1.46 2.11
CA LEU A 94 -1.30 -2.40 1.18
C LEU A 94 -2.83 -2.39 1.31
N PHE A 95 -3.34 -2.46 2.54
CA PHE A 95 -4.79 -2.45 2.79
C PHE A 95 -5.41 -1.09 2.48
N HIS A 96 -4.70 0.00 2.74
CA HIS A 96 -5.14 1.34 2.37
C HIS A 96 -5.31 1.47 0.84
N ILE A 97 -4.31 1.06 0.07
CA ILE A 97 -4.35 1.09 -1.40
C ILE A 97 -5.46 0.17 -1.90
N TRP A 98 -5.57 -1.04 -1.35
CA TRP A 98 -6.61 -1.99 -1.75
C TRP A 98 -8.03 -1.45 -1.54
N GLN A 99 -8.28 -0.68 -0.49
CA GLN A 99 -9.59 -0.07 -0.26
C GLN A 99 -9.90 1.10 -1.21
N LYS A 100 -8.88 1.82 -1.69
CA LYS A 100 -9.05 3.07 -2.44
C LYS A 100 -8.87 2.95 -3.95
N ARG A 101 -8.06 2.00 -4.41
CA ARG A 101 -7.64 1.85 -5.80
C ARG A 101 -8.21 0.56 -6.41
N PRO A 102 -8.43 0.51 -7.74
CA PRO A 102 -8.72 -0.73 -8.43
C PRO A 102 -7.65 -1.79 -8.17
N THR A 103 -8.08 -3.05 -8.05
CA THR A 103 -7.19 -4.18 -7.74
C THR A 103 -6.00 -4.28 -8.71
N LEU A 104 -6.22 -3.97 -10.00
CA LEU A 104 -5.16 -4.04 -11.01
C LEU A 104 -4.07 -2.98 -10.79
N GLU A 105 -4.42 -1.78 -10.31
CA GLU A 105 -3.45 -0.75 -9.94
C GLU A 105 -2.59 -1.21 -8.75
N LEU A 106 -3.23 -1.79 -7.73
CA LEU A 106 -2.51 -2.39 -6.59
C LEU A 106 -1.52 -3.46 -7.09
N PHE A 107 -1.95 -4.35 -7.98
CA PHE A 107 -1.10 -5.40 -8.53
C PHE A 107 0.12 -4.84 -9.25
N GLY A 108 -0.06 -3.80 -10.07
CA GLY A 108 1.05 -3.08 -10.70
C GLY A 108 2.01 -2.47 -9.69
N MET A 109 1.49 -1.79 -8.67
CA MET A 109 2.29 -1.13 -7.63
C MET A 109 3.14 -2.10 -6.81
N ILE A 110 2.58 -3.27 -6.44
CA ILE A 110 3.30 -4.25 -5.62
C ILE A 110 4.26 -5.10 -6.47
N GLN A 111 3.98 -5.34 -7.75
CA GLN A 111 4.81 -6.21 -8.59
C GLN A 111 6.26 -5.71 -8.69
N ALA A 112 6.45 -4.38 -8.73
CA ALA A 112 7.76 -3.73 -8.75
C ALA A 112 8.50 -3.78 -7.40
N ARG A 113 7.84 -4.22 -6.32
CA ARG A 113 8.33 -4.12 -4.93
C ARG A 113 8.30 -5.49 -4.25
N PRO A 114 9.41 -6.26 -4.28
CA PRO A 114 9.44 -7.65 -3.82
C PRO A 114 8.88 -7.86 -2.40
N ILE A 115 9.25 -7.00 -1.44
CA ILE A 115 8.77 -7.10 -0.05
C ILE A 115 7.24 -6.97 0.01
N ALA A 116 6.68 -5.95 -0.63
CA ALA A 116 5.24 -5.71 -0.66
C ALA A 116 4.50 -6.85 -1.38
N ARG A 117 5.04 -7.30 -2.52
CA ARG A 117 4.52 -8.45 -3.28
C ARG A 117 4.47 -9.71 -2.42
N ASP A 118 5.58 -10.05 -1.77
CA ASP A 118 5.71 -11.31 -1.04
C ASP A 118 4.82 -11.31 0.21
N LEU A 119 4.67 -10.16 0.88
CA LEU A 119 3.69 -9.97 1.96
C LEU A 119 2.24 -10.09 1.45
N PHE A 120 1.90 -9.49 0.31
CA PHE A 120 0.59 -9.66 -0.32
C PHE A 120 0.30 -11.13 -0.64
N ILE A 121 1.25 -11.84 -1.27
CA ILE A 121 1.11 -13.27 -1.59
C ILE A 121 0.88 -14.07 -0.31
N ARG A 122 1.66 -13.80 0.74
CA ARG A 122 1.54 -14.51 2.03
C ARG A 122 0.17 -14.29 2.67
N TYR A 123 -0.31 -13.04 2.70
CA TYR A 123 -1.63 -12.71 3.19
C TYR A 123 -2.74 -13.38 2.37
N ALA A 124 -2.67 -13.28 1.04
CA ALA A 124 -3.69 -13.80 0.14
C ALA A 124 -3.78 -15.34 0.19
N ARG A 125 -2.65 -16.05 0.43
CA ARG A 125 -2.65 -17.51 0.64
C ARG A 125 -3.48 -17.94 1.85
N CYS A 126 -3.51 -17.13 2.91
CA CYS A 126 -4.23 -17.46 4.14
C CYS A 126 -5.70 -17.01 4.11
N TYR A 127 -6.00 -15.84 3.53
CA TYR A 127 -7.30 -15.19 3.72
C TYR A 127 -8.08 -14.93 2.43
N LYS A 128 -7.41 -14.87 1.27
CA LYS A 128 -7.99 -14.35 0.01
C LYS A 128 -7.46 -15.11 -1.22
N HIS A 129 -7.63 -16.43 -1.24
CA HIS A 129 -7.05 -17.30 -2.25
C HIS A 129 -7.41 -16.92 -3.70
N GLU A 130 -8.66 -16.50 -3.94
CA GLU A 130 -9.16 -16.10 -5.26
C GLU A 130 -8.33 -14.97 -5.90
N PHE A 131 -7.83 -14.04 -5.08
CA PHE A 131 -7.05 -12.90 -5.56
C PHE A 131 -5.66 -13.30 -6.07
N LEU A 132 -5.11 -14.43 -5.63
CA LEU A 132 -3.83 -14.91 -6.13
C LEU A 132 -3.91 -15.30 -7.60
N LYS A 133 -5.02 -15.92 -8.02
CA LYS A 133 -5.22 -16.30 -9.43
C LYS A 133 -5.25 -15.05 -10.32
N ASP A 134 -6.02 -14.03 -9.92
CA ASP A 134 -6.10 -12.76 -10.64
C ASP A 134 -4.75 -12.01 -10.64
N PHE A 135 -4.01 -12.04 -9.52
CA PHE A 135 -2.67 -11.44 -9.42
C PHE A 135 -1.66 -12.12 -10.35
N PHE A 136 -1.54 -13.45 -10.30
CA PHE A 136 -0.59 -14.18 -11.13
C PHE A 136 -0.98 -14.12 -12.61
N LEU A 137 -2.28 -14.13 -12.93
CA LEU A 137 -2.74 -13.96 -14.31
C LEU A 137 -2.38 -12.58 -14.85
N SER A 138 -2.67 -11.51 -14.11
CA SER A 138 -2.38 -10.13 -14.53
C SER A 138 -0.88 -9.82 -14.64
N THR A 139 -0.03 -10.55 -13.91
CA THR A 139 1.43 -10.40 -13.94
C THR A 139 2.13 -11.40 -14.87
N GLY A 140 1.38 -12.24 -15.59
CA GLY A 140 1.93 -13.22 -16.54
C GLY A 140 2.59 -14.46 -15.91
N GLN A 141 2.43 -14.67 -14.60
CA GLN A 141 2.98 -15.81 -13.86
C GLN A 141 2.11 -17.07 -14.05
N LEU A 142 2.05 -17.57 -15.29
CA LEU A 142 1.15 -18.68 -15.67
C LEU A 142 1.45 -19.99 -14.94
N HIS A 143 2.72 -20.23 -14.57
CA HIS A 143 3.11 -21.41 -13.80
C HIS A 143 2.46 -21.42 -12.42
N ASP A 144 2.41 -20.28 -11.73
CA ASP A 144 1.76 -20.16 -10.43
C ASP A 144 0.24 -20.33 -10.54
N VAL A 145 -0.38 -19.78 -11.59
CA VAL A 145 -1.82 -20.01 -11.87
C VAL A 145 -2.09 -21.51 -12.07
N ALA A 146 -1.28 -22.18 -12.89
CA ALA A 146 -1.44 -23.60 -13.16
C ALA A 146 -1.29 -24.44 -11.87
N TYR A 147 -0.30 -24.12 -11.05
CA TYR A 147 -0.08 -24.79 -9.76
C TYR A 147 -1.27 -24.60 -8.81
N LEU A 148 -1.82 -23.39 -8.70
CA LEU A 148 -3.01 -23.13 -7.88
C LEU A 148 -4.22 -23.93 -8.36
N LEU A 149 -4.50 -23.94 -9.66
CA LEU A 149 -5.61 -24.69 -10.25
C LEU A 149 -5.43 -26.20 -10.13
N TRP A 150 -4.20 -26.70 -10.18
CA TRP A 150 -3.91 -28.10 -9.93
C TRP A 150 -4.16 -28.46 -8.47
N LYS A 151 -3.68 -27.65 -7.53
CA LYS A 151 -3.88 -27.84 -6.09
C LYS A 151 -5.36 -27.82 -5.72
N GLU A 152 -6.15 -26.87 -6.23
CA GLU A 152 -7.60 -26.82 -6.03
C GLU A 152 -8.29 -28.09 -6.54
N SER A 153 -7.93 -28.55 -7.75
CA SER A 153 -8.49 -29.78 -8.32
C SER A 153 -8.16 -31.02 -7.49
N TRP A 154 -6.95 -31.09 -6.94
CA TRP A 154 -6.52 -32.18 -6.09
C TRP A 154 -7.29 -32.22 -4.77
N GLU A 155 -7.50 -31.07 -4.13
CA GLU A 155 -8.28 -30.98 -2.90
C GLU A 155 -9.77 -31.30 -3.13
N LEU A 156 -10.34 -30.93 -4.29
CA LEU A 156 -11.70 -31.35 -4.67
C LEU A 156 -11.81 -32.86 -4.86
N ALA A 157 -10.82 -33.49 -5.49
CA ALA A 157 -10.82 -34.94 -5.73
C ALA A 157 -10.74 -35.76 -4.43
N LYS A 158 -10.09 -35.22 -3.39
CA LYS A 158 -10.08 -35.82 -2.04
C LYS A 158 -11.42 -35.78 -1.34
N ASN A 159 -12.35 -34.91 -1.76
CA ASN A 159 -13.62 -34.70 -1.08
C ASN A 159 -14.75 -35.41 -1.84
N PRO A 160 -15.16 -36.64 -1.46
CA PRO A 160 -16.05 -37.49 -2.24
C PRO A 160 -17.48 -36.95 -2.43
N MET A 161 -17.84 -35.83 -1.78
CA MET A 161 -19.12 -35.14 -1.98
C MET A 161 -19.07 -34.08 -3.11
N ALA A 162 -17.90 -33.66 -3.59
CA ALA A 162 -17.76 -32.65 -4.64
C ALA A 162 -17.99 -33.20 -6.07
N THR A 163 -17.94 -34.52 -6.24
CA THR A 163 -18.04 -35.22 -7.53
C THR A 163 -19.47 -35.34 -8.08
N ARG A 164 -20.49 -34.79 -7.41
CA ARG A 164 -21.90 -34.85 -7.86
C ARG A 164 -22.31 -33.77 -8.87
N GLY A 165 -21.36 -32.96 -9.35
CA GLY A 165 -21.59 -31.93 -10.37
C GLY A 165 -20.84 -32.22 -11.68
N SER A 166 -21.44 -31.85 -12.81
CA SER A 166 -20.91 -32.04 -14.17
C SER A 166 -19.46 -31.52 -14.29
N PRO A 167 -18.52 -32.29 -14.88
CA PRO A 167 -17.11 -31.88 -15.06
C PRO A 167 -16.92 -30.56 -15.82
N LEU A 168 -17.93 -30.19 -16.62
CA LEU A 168 -17.98 -29.02 -17.48
C LEU A 168 -18.35 -27.71 -16.76
N HIS A 169 -18.58 -27.73 -15.44
CA HIS A 169 -18.87 -26.53 -14.66
C HIS A 169 -17.81 -26.26 -13.58
N THR A 170 -16.57 -26.68 -13.85
CA THR A 170 -15.44 -26.46 -12.96
C THR A 170 -14.93 -25.01 -13.04
N PRO A 171 -14.37 -24.44 -11.94
CA PRO A 171 -13.79 -23.09 -11.92
C PRO A 171 -12.77 -22.83 -13.04
N ARG A 172 -12.12 -23.90 -13.55
CA ARG A 172 -11.19 -23.87 -14.69
C ARG A 172 -11.80 -23.27 -15.96
N ILE A 173 -13.04 -23.62 -16.31
CA ILE A 173 -13.68 -23.14 -17.55
C ILE A 173 -13.98 -21.64 -17.44
N LYS A 174 -14.47 -21.18 -16.28
CA LYS A 174 -14.74 -19.76 -16.02
C LYS A 174 -13.48 -18.88 -16.10
N LEU A 175 -12.33 -19.40 -15.67
CA LEU A 175 -11.06 -18.65 -15.71
C LEU A 175 -10.49 -18.57 -17.13
N ILE A 176 -10.60 -19.64 -17.92
CA ILE A 176 -10.22 -19.65 -19.35
C ILE A 176 -11.07 -18.65 -20.13
N GLU A 177 -12.39 -18.63 -19.89
CA GLU A 177 -13.30 -17.65 -20.50
C GLU A 177 -12.97 -16.21 -20.08
N LYS A 178 -12.63 -15.97 -18.80
CA LYS A 178 -12.19 -14.65 -18.31
C LYS A 178 -10.87 -14.21 -18.94
N ALA A 179 -9.91 -15.11 -19.08
CA ALA A 179 -8.64 -14.84 -19.74
C ALA A 179 -8.85 -14.50 -21.22
N GLN A 180 -9.65 -15.27 -21.96
CA GLN A 180 -9.99 -14.98 -23.36
C GLN A 180 -10.63 -13.61 -23.55
N LYS A 181 -11.50 -13.17 -22.63
CA LYS A 181 -12.09 -11.82 -22.65
C LYS A 181 -11.13 -10.69 -22.30
N SER A 182 -9.98 -11.00 -21.70
CA SER A 182 -8.97 -10.00 -21.30
C SER A 182 -7.93 -9.75 -22.39
N PHE A 183 -7.86 -10.62 -23.41
CA PHE A 183 -6.93 -10.55 -24.54
C PHE A 183 -7.58 -10.09 -25.87
N CYS A 184 -8.88 -9.74 -25.85
CA CYS A 184 -9.62 -9.12 -26.96
C CYS A 184 -9.97 -7.67 -26.58
#